data_AF-A0A9W3PD29-F1
#
_entry.id   AF-A0A9W3PD29-F1
#
_cell.length_a   1.000
_cell.length_b   1.000
_cell.length_c   1.000
_cell.angle_alpha   90.00
_cell.angle_beta   90.00
_cell.angle_gamma   90.00
#
_symmetry.space_group_name_H-M   'P 1'
#
loop_
_entity.id
_entity.type
_entity.pdbx_description
1 polymer ?
#
loop_
_entity_poly.entity_id
_entity_poly.type
_entity_poly.pdbx_seq_one_letter_code
_entity_poly.pdbx_strand_id
1 'polypeptide(L)'
;MTIEVYCGDPEAPSNAAEQRVLAKIVDILQRREESAIVLFNVRCEERECDILVSTLVTTLVIEVKHYLQPVVGGLFDAHWTARRTGERRKNPCLQVRHTMHALKDTLRRYAGQDPGYPRCAVLFDGGIPHDSEVPRSTDRIAIIDDSGLEDLLAWPLIERGDTRRWPLALLRAWAVERGMVPVGESLSGLPAPREAQPVVIDLMPSIQPAPPQLVVQPRPERQPRRGVKLTVAALLAMIVIGPWCWSRLHPAATTQTTQRPSKRGVPPQRHYRHSVAAVKAPTAPSPSAPPIARPVTTIESPPPSVGPLPPCPTGIDRLGCVPDSATLRQLRGG
;
A
#
# COMPACT_ATOMS: atom_id res chain seq x y z
N MET A 1 -22.68 18.54 -2.40
CA MET A 1 -21.59 17.68 -1.91
C MET A 1 -22.00 16.23 -2.07
N THR A 2 -21.10 15.35 -2.52
CA THR A 2 -21.36 13.91 -2.57
C THR A 2 -20.14 13.15 -2.08
N ILE A 3 -20.31 12.33 -1.03
CA ILE A 3 -19.29 11.40 -0.53
C ILE A 3 -19.82 9.99 -0.82
N GLU A 4 -19.09 9.23 -1.63
CA GLU A 4 -19.45 7.85 -1.93
C GLU A 4 -18.39 6.91 -1.34
N VAL A 5 -18.86 5.93 -0.56
CA VAL A 5 -18.00 4.94 0.10
C VAL A 5 -18.27 3.58 -0.52
N TYR A 6 -17.22 2.88 -0.94
CA TYR A 6 -17.33 1.54 -1.52
C TYR A 6 -16.44 0.54 -0.78
N CYS A 7 -16.98 -0.64 -0.50
CA CYS A 7 -16.28 -1.77 0.09
C CYS A 7 -15.86 -2.78 -0.99
N GLY A 8 -14.56 -3.10 -1.05
CA GLY A 8 -14.02 -4.08 -2.00
C GLY A 8 -14.23 -5.54 -1.61
N ASP A 9 -14.37 -5.83 -0.30
CA ASP A 9 -14.58 -7.19 0.22
C ASP A 9 -15.54 -7.13 1.43
N PRO A 10 -16.87 -7.13 1.20
CA PRO A 10 -17.86 -7.00 2.25
C PRO A 10 -18.00 -8.27 3.13
N GLU A 11 -17.49 -9.41 2.65
CA GLU A 11 -17.51 -10.68 3.37
C GLU A 11 -16.29 -10.85 4.28
N ALA A 12 -15.21 -10.10 4.04
CA ALA A 12 -14.02 -10.13 4.89
C ALA A 12 -14.33 -9.60 6.31
N PRO A 13 -13.73 -10.23 7.35
CA PRO A 13 -13.79 -9.70 8.71
C PRO A 13 -13.28 -8.26 8.73
N SER A 14 -14.12 -7.34 9.20
CA SER A 14 -13.75 -5.93 9.21
C SER A 14 -12.77 -5.64 10.34
N ASN A 15 -11.65 -5.00 10.00
CA ASN A 15 -10.68 -4.53 10.99
C ASN A 15 -11.23 -3.28 11.70
N ALA A 16 -11.43 -3.38 13.02
CA ALA A 16 -12.01 -2.30 13.80
C ALA A 16 -11.19 -0.99 13.75
N ALA A 17 -9.87 -1.06 13.56
CA ALA A 17 -9.04 0.13 13.40
C ALA A 17 -9.30 0.84 12.07
N GLU A 18 -9.39 0.08 10.98
CA GLU A 18 -9.73 0.60 9.64
C GLU A 18 -11.14 1.21 9.63
N GLN A 19 -12.11 0.59 10.31
CA GLN A 19 -13.46 1.14 10.45
C GLN A 19 -13.47 2.49 11.19
N ARG A 20 -12.71 2.61 12.30
CA ARG A 20 -12.60 3.87 13.05
C ARG A 20 -11.98 4.97 12.19
N VAL A 21 -10.92 4.65 11.45
CA VAL A 21 -10.28 5.60 10.55
C VAL A 21 -11.22 6.01 9.42
N LEU A 22 -11.92 5.06 8.81
CA LEU A 22 -12.92 5.33 7.77
C LEU A 22 -14.01 6.28 8.28
N ALA A 23 -14.51 6.05 9.49
CA ALA A 23 -15.49 6.93 10.13
C ALA A 23 -14.97 8.36 10.29
N LYS A 24 -13.73 8.51 10.82
CA LYS A 24 -13.09 9.83 10.98
C LYS A 24 -12.89 10.54 9.64
N ILE A 25 -12.47 9.81 8.60
CA ILE A 25 -12.31 10.36 7.24
C ILE A 25 -13.65 10.90 6.74
N VAL A 26 -14.72 10.10 6.82
CA VAL A 26 -16.04 10.51 6.34
C VAL A 26 -16.55 11.72 7.12
N ASP A 27 -16.42 11.72 8.44
CA ASP A 27 -16.79 12.82 9.33
C ASP A 27 -16.03 14.12 9.00
N ILE A 28 -14.70 14.05 8.78
CA ILE A 28 -13.90 15.20 8.34
C ILE A 28 -14.38 15.73 6.97
N LEU A 29 -14.61 14.84 6.00
CA LEU A 29 -15.05 15.22 4.66
C LEU A 29 -16.45 15.86 4.68
N GLN A 30 -17.35 15.34 5.52
CA GLN A 30 -18.68 15.90 5.74
C GLN A 30 -18.61 17.31 6.33
N ARG A 31 -17.81 17.51 7.39
CA ARG A 31 -17.63 18.84 8.00
C ARG A 31 -17.06 19.88 7.04
N ARG A 32 -16.22 19.44 6.10
CA ARG A 32 -15.59 20.31 5.09
C ARG A 32 -16.43 20.51 3.83
N GLU A 33 -17.60 19.88 3.76
CA GLU A 33 -18.45 19.87 2.59
C GLU A 33 -17.75 19.36 1.30
N GLU A 34 -16.75 18.49 1.47
CA GLU A 34 -15.91 18.00 0.36
C GLU A 34 -16.55 16.81 -0.35
N SER A 35 -16.55 16.85 -1.69
CA SER A 35 -16.96 15.69 -2.48
C SER A 35 -15.82 14.70 -2.64
N ALA A 36 -16.10 13.42 -2.44
CA ALA A 36 -15.07 12.40 -2.36
C ALA A 36 -15.55 11.02 -2.84
N ILE A 37 -14.61 10.23 -3.33
CA ILE A 37 -14.74 8.78 -3.45
C ILE A 37 -13.81 8.17 -2.40
N VAL A 38 -14.37 7.37 -1.50
CA VAL A 38 -13.63 6.59 -0.52
C VAL A 38 -13.81 5.12 -0.86
N LEU A 39 -12.71 4.41 -1.06
CA LEU A 39 -12.72 2.97 -1.25
C LEU A 39 -12.01 2.33 -0.07
N PHE A 40 -12.55 1.27 0.49
CA PHE A 40 -11.90 0.54 1.59
C PHE A 40 -11.93 -0.97 1.36
N ASN A 41 -10.95 -1.66 1.92
CA ASN A 41 -10.72 -3.10 1.73
C ASN A 41 -10.68 -3.49 0.24
N VAL A 42 -10.01 -2.67 -0.57
CA VAL A 42 -9.94 -2.88 -2.01
C VAL A 42 -8.84 -3.86 -2.35
N ARG A 43 -9.19 -4.94 -3.03
CA ARG A 43 -8.21 -5.89 -3.56
C ARG A 43 -7.73 -5.52 -4.96
N CYS A 44 -6.41 -5.45 -5.10
CA CYS A 44 -5.72 -5.29 -6.36
C CYS A 44 -4.63 -6.36 -6.44
N GLU A 45 -4.82 -7.32 -7.36
CA GLU A 45 -3.91 -8.47 -7.49
C GLU A 45 -3.81 -9.23 -6.16
N GLU A 46 -2.61 -9.41 -5.62
CA GLU A 46 -2.36 -10.06 -4.32
C GLU A 46 -2.20 -9.07 -3.16
N ARG A 47 -2.76 -7.86 -3.31
CA ARG A 47 -2.65 -6.78 -2.34
C ARG A 47 -4.02 -6.28 -1.95
N GLU A 48 -4.12 -5.88 -0.69
CA GLU A 48 -5.27 -5.19 -0.14
C GLU A 48 -4.86 -3.75 0.13
N CYS A 49 -5.76 -2.84 -0.19
CA CYS A 49 -5.69 -1.44 0.20
C CYS A 49 -6.69 -1.22 1.31
N ASP A 50 -6.18 -0.88 2.49
CA ASP A 50 -7.03 -0.60 3.66
C ASP A 50 -7.99 0.54 3.32
N ILE A 51 -7.47 1.72 2.94
CA ILE A 51 -8.31 2.86 2.53
C ILE A 51 -7.65 3.64 1.38
N LEU A 52 -8.46 3.98 0.38
CA LEU A 52 -8.17 4.99 -0.63
C LEU A 52 -9.16 6.13 -0.50
N VAL A 53 -8.68 7.38 -0.49
CA VAL A 53 -9.52 8.58 -0.53
C VAL A 53 -9.12 9.40 -1.73
N SER A 54 -10.10 9.81 -2.53
CA SER A 54 -9.89 10.85 -3.54
C SER A 54 -10.89 11.97 -3.36
N THR A 55 -10.40 13.20 -3.34
CA THR A 55 -11.18 14.43 -3.28
C THR A 55 -10.79 15.34 -4.46
N LEU A 56 -11.36 16.54 -4.52
CA LEU A 56 -10.90 17.56 -5.47
C LEU A 56 -9.51 18.11 -5.11
N VAL A 57 -8.99 17.87 -3.90
CA VAL A 57 -7.73 18.44 -3.42
C VAL A 57 -6.61 17.41 -3.39
N THR A 58 -6.93 16.14 -3.12
CA THR A 58 -5.92 15.09 -2.94
C THR A 58 -6.38 13.71 -3.38
N THR A 59 -5.42 12.80 -3.61
CA THR A 59 -5.66 11.37 -3.69
C THR A 59 -4.67 10.67 -2.78
N LEU A 60 -5.17 9.88 -1.84
CA LEU A 60 -4.42 9.24 -0.76
C LEU A 60 -4.67 7.73 -0.75
N VAL A 61 -3.60 6.97 -0.63
CA VAL A 61 -3.61 5.54 -0.26
C VAL A 61 -3.11 5.44 1.16
N ILE A 62 -3.93 4.91 2.06
CA ILE A 62 -3.68 4.87 3.50
C ILE A 62 -3.57 3.41 3.93
N GLU A 63 -2.45 3.08 4.58
CA GLU A 63 -2.28 1.85 5.34
C GLU A 63 -2.52 2.16 6.82
N VAL A 64 -3.48 1.46 7.43
CA VAL A 64 -3.85 1.66 8.83
C VAL A 64 -3.07 0.67 9.70
N LYS A 65 -2.53 1.16 10.82
CA LYS A 65 -1.88 0.33 11.82
C LYS A 65 -2.43 0.65 13.20
N HIS A 66 -2.75 -0.41 13.94
CA HIS A 66 -3.11 -0.34 15.33
C HIS A 66 -2.11 -1.15 16.14
N TYR A 67 -1.06 -0.48 16.62
CA TYR A 67 -0.02 -1.10 17.42
C TYR A 67 -0.20 -0.72 18.88
N LEU A 68 -0.23 -1.72 19.76
CA LEU A 68 -0.27 -1.51 21.22
C LEU A 68 1.14 -1.51 21.84
N GLN A 69 2.17 -1.86 21.05
CA GLN A 69 3.55 -1.97 21.52
C GLN A 69 4.45 -1.06 20.70
N PRO A 70 5.53 -0.52 21.31
CA PRO A 70 6.50 0.28 20.60
C PRO A 70 7.13 -0.49 19.45
N VAL A 71 7.34 0.16 18.32
CA VAL A 71 7.96 -0.43 17.12
C VAL A 71 9.20 0.33 16.69
N VAL A 72 10.13 -0.38 16.05
CA VAL A 72 11.36 0.19 15.49
C VAL A 72 11.52 -0.28 14.05
N GLY A 73 11.82 0.64 13.15
CA GLY A 73 12.23 0.33 11.78
C GLY A 73 12.31 1.55 10.87
N GLY A 74 13.03 1.42 9.77
CA GLY A 74 13.22 2.44 8.76
C GLY A 74 12.22 2.36 7.59
N LEU A 75 12.29 3.34 6.68
CA LEU A 75 11.44 3.40 5.49
C LEU A 75 11.68 2.23 4.53
N PHE A 76 12.92 1.74 4.45
CA PHE A 76 13.35 0.75 3.47
C PHE A 76 13.61 -0.62 4.07
N ASP A 77 13.45 -0.77 5.38
CA ASP A 77 13.64 -2.05 6.05
C ASP A 77 12.60 -3.04 5.57
N ALA A 78 12.99 -4.30 5.36
CA ALA A 78 12.03 -5.33 4.96
C ALA A 78 10.91 -5.51 6.00
N HIS A 79 11.24 -5.32 7.27
CA HIS A 79 10.34 -5.52 8.41
C HIS A 79 10.57 -4.44 9.45
N TRP A 80 9.53 -4.10 10.18
CA TRP A 80 9.64 -3.43 11.47
C TRP A 80 9.65 -4.45 12.58
N THR A 81 10.15 -4.06 13.76
CA THR A 81 10.25 -4.95 14.91
C THR A 81 9.52 -4.35 16.10
N ALA A 82 8.70 -5.16 16.77
CA ALA A 82 8.13 -4.78 18.06
C ALA A 82 9.23 -4.76 19.13
N ARG A 83 9.48 -3.60 19.75
CA ARG A 83 10.64 -3.36 20.62
C ARG A 83 10.68 -4.28 21.84
N ARG A 84 9.51 -4.61 22.38
CA ARG A 84 9.37 -5.42 23.60
C ARG A 84 9.50 -6.92 23.37
N THR A 85 9.00 -7.42 22.25
CA THR A 85 8.92 -8.87 21.96
C THR A 85 9.95 -9.33 20.93
N GLY A 86 10.52 -8.42 20.14
CA GLY A 86 11.35 -8.78 18.98
C GLY A 86 10.55 -9.32 17.79
N GLU A 87 9.22 -9.29 17.85
CA GLU A 87 8.35 -9.78 16.77
C GLU A 87 8.56 -8.95 15.50
N ARG A 88 8.84 -9.64 14.39
CA ARG A 88 8.97 -9.01 13.06
C ARG A 88 7.59 -8.81 12.45
N ARG A 89 7.32 -7.59 12.00
CA ARG A 89 6.10 -7.17 11.33
C ARG A 89 6.43 -6.66 9.94
N LYS A 90 5.51 -6.82 8.99
CA LYS A 90 5.67 -6.21 7.66
C LYS A 90 5.85 -4.70 7.83
N ASN A 91 6.73 -4.12 7.02
CA ASN A 91 6.94 -2.68 7.04
C ASN A 91 5.75 -1.97 6.38
N PRO A 92 4.96 -1.16 7.12
CA PRO A 92 3.79 -0.49 6.57
C PRO A 92 4.14 0.51 5.46
N CYS A 93 5.34 1.10 5.48
CA CYS A 93 5.81 1.99 4.42
C CYS A 93 6.02 1.25 3.09
N LEU A 94 6.52 0.00 3.17
CA LEU A 94 6.63 -0.86 1.99
C LEU A 94 5.26 -1.36 1.52
N GLN A 95 4.37 -1.70 2.46
CA GLN A 95 3.01 -2.13 2.16
C GLN A 95 2.25 -1.07 1.38
N VAL A 96 2.12 0.15 1.94
CA VAL A 96 1.37 1.24 1.28
C VAL A 96 1.94 1.57 -0.09
N ARG A 97 3.27 1.57 -0.24
CA ARG A 97 3.94 1.84 -1.52
C ARG A 97 3.62 0.75 -2.56
N HIS A 98 3.72 -0.53 -2.17
CA HIS A 98 3.40 -1.64 -3.08
C HIS A 98 1.92 -1.65 -3.46
N THR A 99 1.03 -1.41 -2.50
CA THR A 99 -0.42 -1.30 -2.72
C THR A 99 -0.74 -0.15 -3.67
N MET A 100 -0.12 1.01 -3.49
CA MET A 100 -0.26 2.15 -4.39
C MET A 100 0.17 1.80 -5.82
N HIS A 101 1.32 1.14 -6.01
CA HIS A 101 1.76 0.73 -7.35
C HIS A 101 0.78 -0.25 -7.99
N ALA A 102 0.27 -1.23 -7.25
CA ALA A 102 -0.71 -2.20 -7.74
C ALA A 102 -2.03 -1.51 -8.14
N LEU A 103 -2.50 -0.54 -7.35
CA LEU A 103 -3.68 0.27 -7.68
C LEU A 103 -3.45 1.10 -8.95
N LYS A 104 -2.31 1.79 -9.04
CA LYS A 104 -1.95 2.60 -10.21
C LYS A 104 -1.90 1.76 -11.47
N ASP A 105 -1.25 0.60 -11.43
CA ASP A 105 -1.12 -0.30 -12.58
C ASP A 105 -2.47 -0.91 -12.98
N THR A 106 -3.32 -1.16 -12.01
CA THR A 106 -4.69 -1.62 -12.22
C THR A 106 -5.55 -0.54 -12.89
N LEU A 107 -5.54 0.68 -12.36
CA LEU A 107 -6.29 1.80 -12.93
C LEU A 107 -5.74 2.22 -14.29
N ARG A 108 -4.44 2.11 -14.52
CA ARG A 108 -3.83 2.35 -15.84
C ARG A 108 -4.35 1.36 -16.88
N ARG A 109 -4.42 0.07 -16.52
CA ARG A 109 -5.00 -0.96 -17.40
C ARG A 109 -6.48 -0.70 -17.66
N TYR A 110 -7.20 -0.27 -16.64
CA TYR A 110 -8.62 0.04 -16.72
C TYR A 110 -8.92 1.25 -17.62
N ALA A 111 -8.22 2.36 -17.39
CA ALA A 111 -8.46 3.63 -18.07
C ALA A 111 -7.74 3.77 -19.42
N GLY A 112 -6.78 2.90 -19.73
CA GLY A 112 -5.90 3.01 -20.90
C GLY A 112 -4.89 4.18 -20.83
N GLN A 113 -4.83 4.88 -19.70
CA GLN A 113 -3.94 6.03 -19.47
C GLN A 113 -3.36 5.97 -18.06
N ASP A 114 -2.15 6.49 -17.87
CA ASP A 114 -1.54 6.55 -16.53
C ASP A 114 -2.28 7.58 -15.65
N PRO A 115 -2.94 7.15 -14.56
CA PRO A 115 -3.65 8.07 -13.67
C PRO A 115 -2.67 8.89 -12.81
N GLY A 116 -1.37 8.57 -12.83
CA GLY A 116 -0.34 9.18 -12.01
C GLY A 116 -0.23 8.57 -10.62
N TYR A 117 0.69 9.09 -9.81
CA TYR A 117 0.95 8.66 -8.44
C TYR A 117 0.07 9.43 -7.46
N PRO A 118 -0.70 8.72 -6.61
CA PRO A 118 -1.32 9.33 -5.45
C PRO A 118 -0.29 9.46 -4.32
N ARG A 119 -0.64 10.19 -3.28
CA ARG A 119 0.14 10.20 -2.04
C ARG A 119 -0.12 8.94 -1.22
N CYS A 120 0.87 8.58 -0.43
CA CYS A 120 0.78 7.44 0.48
C CYS A 120 0.82 7.93 1.93
N ALA A 121 0.11 7.23 2.81
CA ALA A 121 0.19 7.46 4.24
C ALA A 121 0.19 6.15 5.03
N VAL A 122 0.96 6.13 6.12
CA VAL A 122 0.80 5.16 7.20
C VAL A 122 0.16 5.89 8.36
N LEU A 123 -1.05 5.47 8.73
CA LEU A 123 -1.82 6.07 9.81
C LEU A 123 -1.86 5.13 11.01
N PHE A 124 -1.48 5.66 12.19
CA PHE A 124 -1.59 4.95 13.44
C PHE A 124 -2.89 5.28 14.16
N ASP A 125 -3.85 4.35 14.11
CA ASP A 125 -5.10 4.45 14.88
C ASP A 125 -4.80 4.26 16.38
N GLY A 126 -5.15 5.28 17.16
CA GLY A 126 -4.85 5.35 18.58
C GLY A 126 -3.46 5.91 18.91
N GLY A 127 -2.74 6.47 17.94
CA GLY A 127 -1.44 7.10 18.16
C GLY A 127 -0.25 6.20 17.84
N ILE A 128 0.90 6.83 17.55
CA ILE A 128 2.18 6.12 17.48
C ILE A 128 2.55 5.73 18.92
N PRO A 129 2.76 4.44 19.25
CA PRO A 129 3.05 4.04 20.62
C PRO A 129 4.29 4.74 21.15
N HIS A 130 4.23 5.16 22.42
CA HIS A 130 5.37 5.77 23.11
C HIS A 130 6.63 4.89 22.97
N ASP A 131 7.81 5.52 22.90
CA ASP A 131 9.11 4.86 22.66
C ASP A 131 9.27 4.13 21.32
N SER A 132 8.38 4.35 20.36
CA SER A 132 8.59 3.89 18.98
C SER A 132 9.65 4.72 18.28
N GLU A 133 10.47 4.06 17.46
CA GLU A 133 11.44 4.69 16.57
C GLU A 133 10.97 4.46 15.13
N VAL A 134 10.02 5.29 14.70
CA VAL A 134 9.47 5.29 13.34
C VAL A 134 10.16 6.38 12.51
N PRO A 135 10.28 6.19 11.19
CA PRO A 135 10.92 7.21 10.36
C PRO A 135 10.04 8.45 10.28
N ARG A 136 10.65 9.58 9.94
CA ARG A 136 9.91 10.82 9.65
C ARG A 136 9.16 10.68 8.34
N SER A 137 8.06 11.42 8.22
CA SER A 137 7.36 11.63 6.95
C SER A 137 8.32 12.15 5.88
N THR A 138 8.05 11.74 4.65
CA THR A 138 8.75 12.20 3.44
C THR A 138 7.78 12.96 2.54
N ASP A 139 8.27 13.44 1.39
CA ASP A 139 7.46 14.02 0.33
C ASP A 139 6.49 12.99 -0.31
N ARG A 140 6.79 11.69 -0.18
CA ARG A 140 6.03 10.59 -0.82
C ARG A 140 5.14 9.80 0.13
N ILE A 141 5.59 9.62 1.37
CA ILE A 141 4.90 8.83 2.39
C ILE A 141 4.80 9.69 3.65
N ALA A 142 3.57 10.02 4.02
CA ALA A 142 3.25 10.58 5.33
C ALA A 142 3.18 9.47 6.38
N ILE A 143 3.73 9.71 7.56
CA ILE A 143 3.63 8.81 8.71
C ILE A 143 3.06 9.65 9.84
N ILE A 144 1.80 9.39 10.19
CA ILE A 144 1.00 10.23 11.09
C ILE A 144 0.18 9.38 12.05
N ASP A 145 -0.26 10.00 13.14
CA ASP A 145 -1.35 9.48 13.95
C ASP A 145 -2.68 10.17 13.61
N ASP A 146 -3.72 9.83 14.36
CA ASP A 146 -5.05 10.39 14.24
C ASP A 146 -5.11 11.93 14.24
N SER A 147 -4.21 12.62 14.96
CA SER A 147 -4.24 14.08 15.06
C SER A 147 -3.84 14.76 13.75
N GLY A 148 -3.02 14.10 12.93
CA GLY A 148 -2.58 14.61 11.62
C GLY A 148 -3.50 14.25 10.46
N LEU A 149 -4.58 13.48 10.68
CA LEU A 149 -5.45 12.99 9.60
C LEU A 149 -6.14 14.14 8.86
N GLU A 150 -6.59 15.14 9.62
CA GLU A 150 -7.30 16.29 9.05
C GLU A 150 -6.39 17.12 8.14
N ASP A 151 -5.15 17.39 8.57
CA ASP A 151 -4.14 18.07 7.75
C ASP A 151 -3.76 17.24 6.52
N LEU A 152 -3.65 15.92 6.67
CA LEU A 152 -3.33 15.02 5.57
C LEU A 152 -4.41 15.06 4.47
N LEU A 153 -5.69 15.09 4.83
CA LEU A 153 -6.80 15.22 3.89
C LEU A 153 -6.84 16.59 3.20
N ALA A 154 -6.43 17.65 3.90
CA ALA A 154 -6.34 19.00 3.33
C ALA A 154 -5.11 19.21 2.45
N TRP A 155 -4.08 18.37 2.58
CA TRP A 155 -2.78 18.61 1.95
C TRP A 155 -2.91 18.54 0.41
N PRO A 156 -2.76 19.65 -0.33
CA PRO A 156 -3.00 19.66 -1.77
C PRO A 156 -2.00 18.77 -2.48
N LEU A 157 -2.50 17.90 -3.36
CA LEU A 157 -1.64 17.15 -4.26
C LEU A 157 -1.13 18.11 -5.33
N ILE A 158 0.10 18.57 -5.18
CA ILE A 158 0.74 19.43 -6.17
C ILE A 158 1.08 18.55 -7.37
N GLU A 159 0.31 18.68 -8.45
CA GLU A 159 0.50 17.92 -9.68
C GLU A 159 1.85 18.30 -10.31
N ARG A 160 2.85 17.42 -10.19
CA ARG A 160 4.20 17.58 -10.77
C ARG A 160 4.68 16.25 -11.31
N GLY A 161 5.16 16.28 -12.56
CA GLY A 161 5.60 15.08 -13.27
C GLY A 161 4.49 14.04 -13.31
N ASP A 162 4.74 12.89 -12.70
CA ASP A 162 3.81 11.76 -12.68
C ASP A 162 2.81 11.80 -11.52
N THR A 163 2.87 12.78 -10.61
CA THR A 163 1.93 12.90 -9.48
C THR A 163 0.65 13.58 -9.95
N ARG A 164 -0.51 12.91 -9.83
CA ARG A 164 -1.80 13.42 -10.30
C ARG A 164 -2.94 12.94 -9.42
N ARG A 165 -3.99 13.76 -9.32
CA ARG A 165 -5.22 13.37 -8.63
C ARG A 165 -5.99 12.40 -9.49
N TRP A 166 -6.53 11.36 -8.88
CA TRP A 166 -7.34 10.36 -9.58
C TRP A 166 -8.78 10.85 -9.68
N PRO A 167 -9.33 11.03 -10.90
CA PRO A 167 -10.65 11.59 -11.08
C PRO A 167 -11.73 10.81 -10.33
N LEU A 168 -12.63 11.52 -9.63
CA LEU A 168 -13.72 10.89 -8.87
C LEU A 168 -14.60 10.00 -9.76
N ALA A 169 -14.91 10.47 -10.98
CA ALA A 169 -15.69 9.70 -11.94
C ALA A 169 -15.00 8.39 -12.37
N LEU A 170 -13.66 8.42 -12.51
CA LEU A 170 -12.88 7.22 -12.84
C LEU A 170 -12.96 6.19 -11.72
N LEU A 171 -12.74 6.63 -10.47
CA LEU A 171 -12.77 5.73 -9.32
C LEU A 171 -14.17 5.16 -9.06
N ARG A 172 -15.22 5.97 -9.26
CA ARG A 172 -16.61 5.52 -9.18
C ARG A 172 -16.91 4.43 -10.21
N ALA A 173 -16.59 4.69 -11.48
CA ALA A 173 -16.81 3.71 -12.55
C ALA A 173 -16.05 2.41 -12.30
N TRP A 174 -14.79 2.53 -11.88
CA TRP A 174 -13.95 1.38 -11.54
C TRP A 174 -14.50 0.57 -10.35
N ALA A 175 -14.99 1.23 -9.29
CA ALA A 175 -15.58 0.57 -8.14
C ALA A 175 -16.84 -0.21 -8.52
N VAL A 176 -17.73 0.40 -9.29
CA VAL A 176 -18.96 -0.25 -9.78
C VAL A 176 -18.65 -1.45 -10.67
N GLU A 177 -17.72 -1.31 -11.61
CA GLU A 177 -17.35 -2.40 -12.52
C GLU A 177 -16.70 -3.57 -11.80
N ARG A 178 -15.98 -3.31 -10.71
CA ARG A 178 -15.42 -4.34 -9.84
C ARG A 178 -16.43 -4.98 -8.90
N GLY A 179 -17.69 -4.58 -8.95
CA GLY A 179 -18.73 -5.08 -8.07
C GLY A 179 -18.51 -4.70 -6.61
N MET A 180 -17.79 -3.60 -6.34
CA MET A 180 -17.64 -3.08 -4.98
C MET A 180 -19.01 -2.64 -4.45
N VAL A 181 -19.27 -2.93 -3.18
CA VAL A 181 -20.57 -2.66 -2.57
C VAL A 181 -20.59 -1.23 -2.03
N PRO A 182 -21.55 -0.37 -2.44
CA PRO A 182 -21.71 0.94 -1.85
C PRO A 182 -22.12 0.79 -0.39
N VAL A 183 -21.36 1.41 0.50
CA VAL A 183 -21.73 1.53 1.91
C VAL A 183 -22.49 2.84 2.03
N GLY A 184 -23.81 2.77 1.86
CA GLY A 184 -24.70 3.91 2.11
C GLY A 184 -24.60 4.41 3.56
N GLU A 185 -25.38 5.43 3.93
CA GLU A 185 -25.43 6.17 5.23
C GLU A 185 -25.35 5.37 6.55
N SER A 186 -25.31 4.05 6.48
CA SER A 186 -25.12 3.06 7.55
C SER A 186 -23.75 3.12 8.27
N LEU A 187 -22.92 4.15 8.08
CA LEU A 187 -21.81 4.45 8.99
C LEU A 187 -22.30 5.12 10.29
N SER A 188 -23.56 5.55 10.36
CA SER A 188 -24.22 6.07 11.57
C SER A 188 -24.37 5.04 12.70
N GLY A 189 -24.10 3.76 12.43
CA GLY A 189 -24.11 2.66 13.40
C GLY A 189 -22.74 2.29 13.98
N LEU A 190 -21.67 3.02 13.64
CA LEU A 190 -20.37 2.78 14.25
C LEU A 190 -20.38 3.26 15.70
N PRO A 191 -19.96 2.43 16.68
CA PRO A 191 -19.94 2.86 18.06
C PRO A 191 -19.02 4.06 18.17
N ALA A 192 -19.56 5.18 18.66
CA ALA A 192 -18.78 6.36 19.00
C ALA A 192 -17.53 5.93 19.80
N PRO A 193 -16.37 6.56 19.58
CA PRO A 193 -15.23 6.32 20.44
C PRO A 193 -15.70 6.62 21.86
N ARG A 194 -15.72 5.59 22.71
CA ARG A 194 -16.01 5.77 24.13
C ARG A 194 -15.02 6.81 24.63
N GLU A 195 -15.51 8.03 24.86
CA GLU A 195 -14.86 8.96 25.77
C GLU A 195 -14.52 8.15 27.02
N ALA A 196 -13.24 8.17 27.37
CA ALA A 196 -12.76 7.61 28.61
C ALA A 196 -13.48 8.34 29.75
N GLN A 197 -14.61 7.79 30.20
CA GLN A 197 -15.21 8.21 31.44
C GLN A 197 -14.16 7.95 32.53
N PRO A 198 -13.80 8.94 33.35
CA PRO A 198 -12.97 8.70 34.51
C PRO A 198 -13.72 7.69 35.37
N VAL A 199 -13.09 6.54 35.61
CA VAL A 199 -13.52 5.63 36.66
C VAL A 199 -13.36 6.41 37.97
N VAL A 200 -14.46 7.00 38.44
CA VAL A 200 -14.59 7.45 39.81
C VAL A 200 -14.65 6.18 40.64
N ILE A 201 -13.49 5.78 41.17
CA ILE A 201 -13.42 4.77 42.22
C ILE A 201 -13.97 5.45 43.47
N ASP A 202 -15.23 5.18 43.79
CA ASP A 202 -15.83 5.52 45.07
C ASP A 202 -15.08 4.75 46.17
N LEU A 203 -14.16 5.44 46.84
CA LEU A 203 -13.48 4.95 48.04
C LEU A 203 -14.46 5.04 49.22
N MET A 204 -15.34 4.04 49.34
CA MET A 204 -16.00 3.76 50.61
C MET A 204 -15.10 2.85 51.47
N PRO A 205 -14.85 3.20 52.75
CA PRO A 205 -14.00 2.39 53.61
C PRO A 205 -14.79 1.18 54.09
N SER A 206 -14.61 0.05 53.42
CA SER A 206 -15.04 -1.25 53.94
C SER A 206 -14.00 -1.73 54.96
N ILE A 207 -14.33 -1.59 56.24
CA ILE A 207 -13.58 -2.19 57.34
C ILE A 207 -13.83 -3.70 57.28
N GLN A 208 -12.87 -4.46 56.73
CA GLN A 208 -12.76 -5.89 56.97
C GLN A 208 -11.41 -6.21 57.64
N PRO A 209 -11.41 -7.05 58.70
CA PRO A 209 -10.21 -7.39 59.44
C PRO A 209 -9.26 -8.28 58.61
N ALA A 210 -7.97 -7.97 58.71
CA ALA A 210 -6.89 -8.63 58.00
C ALA A 210 -6.72 -10.11 58.40
N PRO A 211 -6.45 -11.03 57.45
CA PRO A 211 -5.94 -12.35 57.77
C PRO A 211 -4.44 -12.29 58.15
N PRO A 212 -3.96 -13.28 58.94
CA PRO A 212 -2.64 -13.26 59.54
C PRO A 212 -1.50 -13.32 58.51
N GLN A 213 -0.42 -12.64 58.85
CA GLN A 213 0.77 -12.42 58.04
C GLN A 213 1.37 -13.71 57.48
N LEU A 214 1.51 -13.75 56.16
CA LEU A 214 2.31 -14.76 55.48
C LEU A 214 3.78 -14.34 55.58
N VAL A 215 4.54 -15.19 56.24
CA VAL A 215 5.99 -15.13 56.46
C VAL A 215 6.74 -14.78 55.17
N VAL A 216 7.50 -13.69 55.23
CA VAL A 216 8.48 -13.28 54.22
C VAL A 216 9.58 -14.34 54.15
N GLN A 217 9.65 -15.07 53.04
CA GLN A 217 10.82 -15.87 52.69
C GLN A 217 11.84 -15.02 51.93
N PRO A 218 13.13 -15.04 52.30
CA PRO A 218 14.17 -14.31 51.60
C PRO A 218 14.42 -14.90 50.20
N ARG A 219 14.39 -14.00 49.23
CA ARG A 219 14.65 -14.17 47.80
C ARG A 219 16.09 -14.67 47.57
N PRO A 220 16.32 -15.76 46.80
CA PRO A 220 17.67 -16.12 46.39
C PRO A 220 18.19 -15.12 45.35
N GLU A 221 19.38 -14.57 45.63
CA GLU A 221 20.22 -13.76 44.75
C GLU A 221 20.36 -14.42 43.36
N ARG A 222 20.02 -13.68 42.31
CA ARG A 222 20.35 -14.07 40.94
C ARG A 222 21.79 -13.69 40.65
N GLN A 223 22.63 -14.71 40.48
CA GLN A 223 24.00 -14.61 39.98
C GLN A 223 24.10 -13.84 38.65
N PRO A 224 25.22 -13.12 38.42
CA PRO A 224 25.47 -12.41 37.17
C PRO A 224 25.73 -13.40 36.02
N ARG A 225 25.00 -13.21 34.91
CA ARG A 225 25.20 -13.94 33.66
C ARG A 225 26.59 -13.66 33.09
N ARG A 226 27.37 -14.72 32.89
CA ARG A 226 28.64 -14.72 32.14
C ARG A 226 28.44 -14.14 30.75
N GLY A 227 29.13 -13.04 30.45
CA GLY A 227 29.25 -12.51 29.09
C GLY A 227 30.01 -13.49 28.20
N VAL A 228 29.42 -13.84 27.05
CA VAL A 228 30.10 -14.58 25.99
C VAL A 228 31.00 -13.60 25.26
N LYS A 229 32.31 -13.67 25.51
CA LYS A 229 33.31 -12.95 24.71
C LYS A 229 33.48 -13.70 23.39
N LEU A 230 32.87 -13.20 22.32
CA LEU A 230 33.22 -13.61 20.95
C LEU A 230 34.65 -13.14 20.68
N THR A 231 35.57 -14.08 20.49
CA THR A 231 36.94 -13.78 20.11
C THR A 231 37.04 -13.60 18.59
N VAL A 232 37.93 -12.71 18.16
CA VAL A 232 38.20 -12.34 16.75
C VAL A 232 38.47 -13.55 15.85
N ALA A 233 38.93 -14.68 16.42
CA ALA A 233 39.11 -15.94 15.69
C ALA A 233 37.79 -16.54 15.16
N ALA A 234 36.66 -16.37 15.85
CA ALA A 234 35.36 -16.88 15.40
C ALA A 234 34.78 -16.05 14.25
N LEU A 235 35.10 -14.75 14.17
CA LEU A 235 34.73 -13.88 13.06
C LEU A 235 35.56 -14.18 11.80
N LEU A 236 36.84 -14.55 11.94
CA LEU A 236 37.69 -14.92 10.80
C LEU A 236 37.31 -16.27 10.17
N ALA A 237 36.85 -17.24 10.95
CA ALA A 237 36.40 -18.53 10.42
C ALA A 237 35.16 -18.41 9.50
N MET A 238 34.26 -17.45 9.78
CA MET A 238 33.07 -17.21 8.96
C MET A 238 33.38 -16.50 7.63
N ILE A 239 34.48 -15.73 7.57
CA ILE A 239 34.88 -14.98 6.37
C ILE A 239 35.56 -15.90 5.33
N VAL A 240 36.25 -16.96 5.77
CA VAL A 240 37.02 -17.83 4.86
C VAL A 240 36.17 -18.99 4.30
N ILE A 241 35.18 -19.49 5.05
CA ILE A 241 34.38 -20.66 4.62
C ILE A 241 33.16 -20.25 3.77
N GLY A 242 32.59 -19.06 4.00
CA GLY A 242 31.41 -18.57 3.29
C GLY A 242 31.56 -18.47 1.76
N PRO A 243 32.67 -17.93 1.22
CA PRO A 243 32.83 -17.79 -0.23
C PRO A 243 33.02 -19.11 -0.96
N TRP A 244 33.60 -20.14 -0.32
CA TRP A 244 33.92 -21.42 -0.96
C TRP A 244 32.67 -22.30 -1.17
N CYS A 245 31.67 -22.18 -0.30
CA CYS A 245 30.38 -22.87 -0.46
C CYS A 245 29.49 -22.22 -1.52
N TRP A 246 29.59 -20.91 -1.76
CA TRP A 246 28.73 -20.22 -2.72
C TRP A 246 29.13 -20.49 -4.18
N SER A 247 30.43 -20.70 -4.46
CA SER A 247 30.94 -20.96 -5.82
C SER A 247 30.61 -22.36 -6.36
N ARG A 248 30.18 -23.31 -5.51
CA ARG A 248 29.76 -24.67 -5.95
C ARG A 248 28.27 -24.81 -6.20
N LEU A 249 27.45 -23.83 -5.80
CA LEU A 249 25.98 -23.90 -5.91
C LEU A 249 25.42 -23.13 -7.12
N HIS A 250 26.23 -22.35 -7.83
CA HIS A 250 25.80 -21.65 -9.06
C HIS A 250 26.88 -21.67 -10.16
N PRO A 251 26.83 -22.60 -11.12
CA PRO A 251 27.53 -22.44 -12.38
C PRO A 251 26.88 -21.31 -13.18
N ALA A 252 27.68 -20.39 -13.69
CA ALA A 252 27.25 -19.31 -14.58
C ALA A 252 26.68 -19.88 -15.89
N ALA A 253 25.47 -19.43 -16.26
CA ALA A 253 24.84 -19.79 -17.53
C ALA A 253 25.45 -18.95 -18.67
N THR A 254 26.25 -19.62 -19.51
CA THR A 254 26.76 -19.10 -20.77
C THR A 254 25.63 -18.99 -21.79
N THR A 255 25.58 -17.86 -22.50
CA THR A 255 24.73 -17.59 -23.66
C THR A 255 25.02 -18.57 -24.81
N GLN A 256 24.01 -19.29 -25.28
CA GLN A 256 23.95 -19.78 -26.67
C GLN A 256 22.52 -19.71 -27.22
N THR A 257 22.42 -18.99 -28.34
CA THR A 257 21.39 -19.07 -29.36
C THR A 257 21.28 -20.51 -29.89
N THR A 258 20.06 -20.93 -30.25
CA THR A 258 19.64 -21.62 -31.51
C THR A 258 18.66 -22.78 -31.27
N GLN A 259 17.54 -22.69 -31.99
CA GLN A 259 16.67 -23.76 -32.53
C GLN A 259 15.85 -24.71 -31.63
N ARG A 260 14.53 -24.65 -31.90
CA ARG A 260 13.45 -25.59 -31.59
C ARG A 260 13.73 -26.95 -32.27
N PRO A 261 13.29 -28.08 -31.67
CA PRO A 261 12.10 -28.73 -32.24
C PRO A 261 11.14 -29.35 -31.21
N SER A 262 9.92 -29.61 -31.70
CA SER A 262 8.79 -30.19 -30.99
C SER A 262 9.05 -31.59 -30.40
N LYS A 263 8.39 -31.90 -29.27
CA LYS A 263 7.75 -33.21 -29.06
C LYS A 263 6.73 -33.20 -27.91
N ARG A 264 5.76 -34.10 -28.08
CA ARG A 264 4.51 -34.32 -27.34
C ARG A 264 4.70 -34.80 -25.90
N GLY A 265 3.71 -34.46 -25.07
CA GLY A 265 3.01 -35.43 -24.21
C GLY A 265 3.43 -35.46 -22.74
N VAL A 266 2.48 -35.12 -21.86
CA VAL A 266 2.02 -35.82 -20.63
C VAL A 266 1.24 -34.79 -19.77
N PRO A 267 0.00 -35.10 -19.31
CA PRO A 267 -0.86 -34.13 -18.63
C PRO A 267 -0.55 -34.02 -17.12
N PRO A 268 -0.81 -32.87 -16.47
CA PRO A 268 -0.66 -32.75 -15.03
C PRO A 268 -1.87 -33.34 -14.26
N GLN A 269 -1.53 -33.89 -13.09
CA GLN A 269 -2.39 -34.60 -12.15
C GLN A 269 -3.55 -33.73 -11.62
N ARG A 270 -4.74 -34.33 -11.59
CA ARG A 270 -5.94 -33.82 -10.92
C ARG A 270 -5.77 -33.95 -9.40
N HIS A 271 -5.83 -32.84 -8.68
CA HIS A 271 -6.17 -32.87 -7.26
C HIS A 271 -7.69 -32.94 -7.08
N TYR A 272 -8.08 -33.94 -6.30
CA TYR A 272 -9.42 -34.34 -5.91
C TYR A 272 -10.06 -33.24 -5.03
N ARG A 273 -11.18 -32.65 -5.48
CA ARG A 273 -12.08 -31.88 -4.61
C ARG A 273 -13.39 -32.64 -4.48
N HIS A 274 -13.80 -32.87 -3.24
CA HIS A 274 -15.04 -33.52 -2.87
C HIS A 274 -16.25 -32.70 -3.33
N SER A 275 -17.17 -33.38 -4.02
CA SER A 275 -18.47 -32.90 -4.46
C SER A 275 -19.48 -32.96 -3.32
N VAL A 276 -20.14 -31.85 -3.01
CA VAL A 276 -21.45 -31.84 -2.34
C VAL A 276 -22.50 -31.60 -3.41
N ALA A 277 -23.52 -32.46 -3.44
CA ALA A 277 -24.58 -32.47 -4.44
C ALA A 277 -25.40 -31.17 -4.40
N ALA A 278 -25.58 -30.56 -5.56
CA ALA A 278 -26.55 -29.48 -5.78
C ALA A 278 -27.46 -29.83 -6.96
N VAL A 279 -28.73 -29.49 -6.74
CA VAL A 279 -29.93 -29.90 -7.45
C VAL A 279 -29.97 -29.35 -8.89
N LYS A 280 -30.57 -30.17 -9.77
CA LYS A 280 -30.77 -29.96 -11.21
C LYS A 280 -31.71 -28.76 -11.46
N ALA A 281 -31.25 -27.75 -12.20
CA ALA A 281 -32.06 -26.67 -12.78
C ALA A 281 -31.95 -26.66 -14.31
N PRO A 282 -32.98 -26.20 -15.05
CA PRO A 282 -33.19 -26.53 -16.46
C PRO A 282 -32.37 -25.68 -17.45
N THR A 283 -32.21 -26.26 -18.64
CA THR A 283 -31.47 -25.80 -19.82
C THR A 283 -31.88 -24.40 -20.31
N ALA A 284 -30.92 -23.48 -20.36
CA ALA A 284 -31.03 -22.21 -21.09
C ALA A 284 -30.47 -22.34 -22.52
N PRO A 285 -31.00 -21.60 -23.52
CA PRO A 285 -30.65 -21.75 -24.91
C PRO A 285 -29.28 -21.14 -25.28
N SER A 286 -28.69 -21.74 -26.32
CA SER A 286 -27.37 -21.47 -26.87
C SER A 286 -27.18 -20.02 -27.33
N PRO A 287 -26.09 -19.31 -26.95
CA PRO A 287 -25.77 -18.01 -27.50
C PRO A 287 -25.18 -18.16 -28.92
N SER A 288 -25.78 -17.42 -29.86
CA SER A 288 -25.33 -17.26 -31.24
C SER A 288 -23.92 -16.66 -31.30
N ALA A 289 -23.16 -17.08 -32.32
CA ALA A 289 -21.77 -16.70 -32.56
C ALA A 289 -21.54 -15.17 -32.59
N PRO A 290 -20.35 -14.69 -32.16
CA PRO A 290 -20.01 -13.27 -32.26
C PRO A 290 -19.76 -12.86 -33.72
N PRO A 291 -20.10 -11.61 -34.11
CA PRO A 291 -19.86 -11.12 -35.46
C PRO A 291 -18.36 -10.92 -35.71
N ILE A 292 -17.92 -11.41 -36.86
CA ILE A 292 -16.55 -11.26 -37.40
C ILE A 292 -16.30 -9.77 -37.68
N ALA A 293 -15.34 -9.18 -36.98
CA ALA A 293 -14.86 -7.84 -37.24
C ALA A 293 -14.15 -7.78 -38.60
N ARG A 294 -14.56 -6.85 -39.47
CA ARG A 294 -13.90 -6.55 -40.74
C ARG A 294 -12.61 -5.77 -40.51
N PRO A 295 -11.53 -6.03 -41.26
CA PRO A 295 -10.30 -5.24 -41.15
C PRO A 295 -10.49 -3.85 -41.74
N VAL A 296 -10.29 -2.81 -40.92
CA VAL A 296 -10.18 -1.42 -41.36
C VAL A 296 -8.74 -1.19 -41.82
N THR A 297 -8.51 -1.31 -43.13
CA THR A 297 -7.32 -0.78 -43.80
C THR A 297 -7.61 0.64 -44.24
N THR A 298 -7.27 1.64 -43.41
CA THR A 298 -6.94 2.99 -43.88
C THR A 298 -6.02 3.63 -42.83
N ILE A 299 -4.70 3.57 -43.09
CA ILE A 299 -3.74 4.39 -42.36
C ILE A 299 -3.79 5.75 -43.05
N GLU A 300 -4.40 6.72 -42.37
CA GLU A 300 -4.39 8.11 -42.78
C GLU A 300 -2.97 8.67 -42.52
N SER A 301 -2.35 9.20 -43.58
CA SER A 301 -1.02 9.81 -43.50
C SER A 301 -1.02 11.01 -42.56
N PRO A 302 0.03 11.22 -41.74
CA PRO A 302 0.13 12.39 -40.89
C PRO A 302 0.16 13.68 -41.75
N PRO A 303 -0.37 14.80 -41.22
CA PRO A 303 -0.38 16.07 -41.95
C PRO A 303 1.05 16.54 -42.26
N PRO A 304 1.26 17.26 -43.37
CA PRO A 304 2.57 17.76 -43.77
C PRO A 304 3.15 18.65 -42.66
N SER A 305 4.39 18.34 -42.27
CA SER A 305 5.18 19.09 -41.29
C SER A 305 5.16 20.58 -41.61
N VAL A 306 4.72 21.36 -40.63
CA VAL A 306 4.97 22.81 -40.56
C VAL A 306 6.48 23.04 -40.76
N GLY A 307 6.83 24.11 -41.48
CA GLY A 307 8.18 24.40 -42.00
C GLY A 307 9.33 24.45 -40.97
N PRO A 308 10.55 24.82 -41.41
CA PRO A 308 11.74 24.76 -40.56
C PRO A 308 11.54 25.53 -39.24
N LEU A 309 11.87 24.87 -38.13
CA LEU A 309 11.74 25.43 -36.78
C LEU A 309 12.61 26.70 -36.65
N PRO A 310 12.16 27.72 -35.91
CA PRO A 310 12.93 28.93 -35.69
C PRO A 310 14.21 28.65 -34.89
N PRO A 311 15.26 29.50 -35.02
CA PRO A 311 16.48 29.37 -34.22
C PRO A 311 16.20 29.64 -32.73
N CYS A 312 16.87 28.91 -31.83
CA CYS A 312 16.73 29.13 -30.40
C CYS A 312 17.35 30.48 -29.97
N PRO A 313 16.76 31.18 -28.98
CA PRO A 313 17.45 32.26 -28.27
C PRO A 313 18.71 31.74 -27.58
N THR A 314 19.75 32.58 -27.51
CA THR A 314 21.05 32.22 -26.90
C THR A 314 20.87 31.77 -25.45
N GLY A 315 21.28 30.54 -25.13
CA GLY A 315 21.27 29.98 -23.77
C GLY A 315 20.01 29.20 -23.35
N ILE A 316 19.09 28.87 -24.27
CA ILE A 316 17.88 28.08 -23.98
C ILE A 316 17.82 26.80 -24.82
N ASP A 317 17.84 25.64 -24.15
CA ASP A 317 17.81 24.30 -24.76
C ASP A 317 16.51 23.53 -24.49
N ARG A 318 15.34 24.05 -24.92
CA ARG A 318 14.07 23.32 -24.77
C ARG A 318 13.20 23.32 -26.01
N LEU A 319 12.48 22.20 -26.14
CA LEU A 319 11.76 21.65 -27.31
C LEU A 319 10.99 22.69 -28.15
N GLY A 320 11.38 22.83 -29.41
CA GLY A 320 10.64 23.61 -30.42
C GLY A 320 11.49 24.54 -31.32
N CYS A 321 12.81 24.59 -31.13
CA CYS A 321 13.71 25.44 -31.92
C CYS A 321 15.01 24.71 -32.29
N VAL A 322 15.74 25.23 -33.28
CA VAL A 322 17.05 24.68 -33.69
C VAL A 322 18.16 25.35 -32.86
N PRO A 323 18.95 24.60 -32.07
CA PRO A 323 20.04 25.16 -31.27
C PRO A 323 21.17 25.72 -32.14
N ASP A 324 21.83 26.77 -31.66
CA ASP A 324 22.92 27.39 -32.39
C ASP A 324 24.20 26.52 -32.40
N SER A 325 25.12 26.86 -33.31
CA SER A 325 26.35 26.07 -33.53
C SER A 325 27.39 26.19 -32.40
N ALA A 326 27.23 27.16 -31.48
CA ALA A 326 28.05 27.26 -30.28
C ALA A 326 27.54 26.28 -29.21
N THR A 327 26.24 26.22 -29.01
CA THR A 327 25.53 25.30 -28.11
C THR A 327 25.76 23.84 -28.52
N LEU A 328 25.69 23.54 -29.82
CA LEU A 328 26.01 22.20 -30.34
C LEU A 328 27.47 21.79 -30.11
N ARG A 329 28.41 22.73 -30.10
CA ARG A 329 29.82 22.45 -29.78
C ARG A 329 30.00 22.15 -28.29
N GLN A 330 29.29 22.87 -27.43
CA GLN A 330 29.34 22.66 -25.98
C GLN A 330 28.72 21.31 -25.58
N LEU A 331 27.59 20.92 -26.20
CA LEU A 331 26.96 19.61 -25.97
C LEU A 331 27.78 18.43 -26.50
N ARG A 332 28.64 18.65 -27.49
CA ARG A 332 29.55 17.61 -28.03
C ARG A 332 30.86 17.48 -27.25
N GLY A 333 30.99 18.18 -26.13
CA GLY A 333 32.15 18.07 -25.24
C GLY A 333 33.41 18.73 -25.79
N GLY A 334 33.30 20.03 -26.12
CA GLY A 334 34.49 20.87 -26.37
C GLY A 334 35.43 20.94 -25.17
#